data_AF-A0A0F9J896-F1
#
_entry.id   AF-A0A0F9J896-F1
#
_cell.length_a   1.000
_cell.length_b   1.000
_cell.length_c   1.000
_cell.angle_alpha   90.00
_cell.angle_beta   90.00
_cell.angle_gamma   90.00
#
_symmetry.space_group_name_H-M   'P 1'
#
loop_
_entity.id
_entity.type
_entity.pdbx_description
1 polymer ?
#
loop_
_entity_poly.entity_id
_entity_poly.type
_entity_poly.pdbx_seq_one_letter_code
_entity_poly.pdbx_strand_id
1 'polypeptide(L)'
;ARLLRIFRTGNLIEQTNIENMKKAGILKSEQGEIKYDYFNTEEMEELVGLPFIVGHYDAVVEKDGKEWLVEIKSINEKAFDKLPPEHGLKLAGDSPILNQFPKYIHQINTYLGSDVDVLNGFLLFEAKNTQRQKIYFIKHDPDLLAKNLYKLQEAWDYGINKEIPPIPEEFNPSDPKDKGCSWCDKRAICPELSEGVVSLADIKKKDAELR
;
A
#
# COMPACT_ATOMS: atom_id res chain seq x y z
N ALA A 1 -1.66 -12.32 -20.38
CA ALA A 1 -0.91 -13.50 -19.86
C ALA A 1 0.23 -13.15 -18.89
N ARG A 2 1.22 -12.31 -19.26
CA ARG A 2 2.40 -12.00 -18.42
C ARG A 2 2.05 -11.32 -17.08
N LEU A 3 1.16 -10.32 -17.10
CA LEU A 3 0.74 -9.59 -15.89
C LEU A 3 0.03 -10.51 -14.88
N LEU A 4 -0.95 -11.30 -15.34
CA LEU A 4 -1.65 -12.30 -14.52
C LEU A 4 -0.70 -13.32 -13.88
N ARG A 5 0.36 -13.72 -14.60
CA ARG A 5 1.38 -14.63 -14.06
C ARG A 5 2.17 -13.98 -12.91
N ILE A 6 2.50 -12.69 -13.02
CA ILE A 6 3.23 -11.95 -11.97
C ILE A 6 2.41 -11.88 -10.68
N PHE A 7 1.10 -11.64 -10.80
CA PHE A 7 0.17 -11.62 -9.66
C PHE A 7 -0.02 -13.01 -9.08
N ARG A 8 -0.31 -14.03 -9.91
CA ARG A 8 -0.45 -15.41 -9.44
C ARG A 8 0.79 -15.91 -8.68
N THR A 9 1.99 -15.63 -9.19
CA THR A 9 3.23 -15.97 -8.47
C THR A 9 3.33 -15.25 -7.14
N GLY A 10 2.92 -13.98 -7.07
CA GLY A 10 2.92 -13.24 -5.81
C GLY A 10 1.98 -13.86 -4.77
N ASN A 11 0.75 -14.17 -5.16
CA ASN A 11 -0.24 -14.77 -4.26
C ASN A 11 0.20 -16.16 -3.76
N LEU A 12 0.85 -16.96 -4.59
CA LEU A 12 1.39 -18.27 -4.16
C LEU A 12 2.51 -18.14 -3.13
N ILE A 13 3.38 -17.12 -3.29
CA ILE A 13 4.45 -16.82 -2.32
C ILE A 13 3.84 -16.39 -0.98
N GLU A 14 2.83 -15.52 -1.01
CA GLU A 14 2.11 -15.06 0.17
C GLU A 14 1.46 -16.24 0.91
N GLN A 15 0.67 -17.07 0.21
CA GLN A 15 0.06 -18.28 0.76
C GLN A 15 1.09 -19.21 1.41
N THR A 16 2.24 -19.42 0.76
CA THR A 16 3.31 -20.27 1.29
C THR A 16 3.86 -19.71 2.60
N ASN A 17 4.04 -18.39 2.69
CA ASN A 17 4.52 -17.75 3.92
C ASN A 17 3.50 -17.82 5.06
N ILE A 18 2.20 -17.62 4.76
CA ILE A 18 1.11 -17.81 5.73
C ILE A 18 1.07 -19.26 6.25
N GLU A 19 1.16 -20.25 5.36
CA GLU A 19 1.21 -21.66 5.77
C GLU A 19 2.42 -21.96 6.67
N ASN A 20 3.57 -21.34 6.40
CA ASN A 20 4.77 -21.52 7.21
C ASN A 20 4.59 -20.89 8.61
N MET A 21 3.99 -19.70 8.70
CA MET A 21 3.64 -19.07 9.99
C MET A 21 2.66 -19.94 10.80
N LYS A 22 1.69 -20.55 10.12
CA LYS A 22 0.75 -21.50 10.73
C LYS A 22 1.47 -22.74 11.27
N LYS A 23 2.34 -23.36 10.47
CA LYS A 23 3.15 -24.52 10.87
C LYS A 23 4.10 -24.21 12.03
N ALA A 24 4.62 -22.99 12.09
CA ALA A 24 5.45 -22.51 13.19
C ALA A 24 4.64 -22.21 14.48
N GLY A 25 3.30 -22.24 14.43
CA GLY A 25 2.44 -22.00 15.58
C GLY A 25 2.37 -20.54 16.01
N ILE A 26 2.75 -19.60 15.15
CA ILE A 26 2.76 -18.16 15.46
C ILE A 26 1.59 -17.40 14.83
N LEU A 27 0.87 -18.00 13.87
CA LEU A 27 -0.24 -17.34 13.18
C LEU A 27 -1.46 -17.16 14.10
N LYS A 28 -1.94 -15.91 14.24
CA LYS A 28 -3.14 -15.57 15.02
C LYS A 28 -4.35 -15.35 14.12
N SER A 29 -4.17 -14.62 13.02
CA SER A 29 -5.16 -14.45 11.97
C SER A 29 -4.51 -14.39 10.59
N GLU A 30 -5.26 -14.85 9.59
CA GLU A 30 -4.93 -14.65 8.17
C GLU A 30 -5.38 -13.24 7.72
N GLN A 31 -5.42 -13.00 6.42
CA GLN A 31 -5.78 -11.72 5.82
C GLN A 31 -7.02 -11.10 6.49
N GLY A 32 -6.91 -9.84 6.88
CA GLY A 32 -8.01 -9.09 7.50
C GLY A 32 -8.11 -7.67 6.96
N GLU A 33 -9.24 -7.05 7.27
CA GLU A 33 -9.58 -5.69 6.83
C GLU A 33 -9.26 -4.71 7.95
N ILE A 34 -8.68 -3.56 7.60
CA ILE A 34 -8.60 -2.40 8.48
C ILE A 34 -9.65 -1.38 8.06
N LYS A 35 -10.19 -0.65 9.04
CA LYS A 35 -11.08 0.49 8.79
C LYS A 35 -10.60 1.69 9.56
N TYR A 36 -10.66 2.82 8.87
CA TYR A 36 -10.67 4.12 9.50
C TYR A 36 -12.10 4.64 9.47
N ASP A 37 -12.81 4.41 10.57
CA ASP A 37 -14.14 4.94 10.80
C ASP A 37 -14.04 6.12 11.78
N TYR A 38 -13.73 7.30 11.24
CA TYR A 38 -13.57 8.53 12.02
C TYR A 38 -14.90 9.19 12.42
N PHE A 39 -16.05 8.52 12.24
CA PHE A 39 -17.35 9.10 12.53
C PHE A 39 -17.71 9.14 14.03
N ASN A 40 -16.83 8.72 14.94
CA ASN A 40 -17.26 8.38 16.31
C ASN A 40 -16.33 8.79 17.47
N THR A 41 -15.51 9.82 17.32
CA THR A 41 -14.78 10.41 18.47
C THR A 41 -15.36 11.78 18.81
N GLU A 42 -15.98 11.90 20.01
CA GLU A 42 -16.55 13.15 20.56
C GLU A 42 -15.55 14.33 20.57
N GLU A 43 -14.24 14.05 20.49
CA GLU A 43 -13.18 15.07 20.51
C GLU A 43 -12.88 15.69 19.12
N MET A 44 -13.59 15.28 18.06
CA MET A 44 -13.28 15.70 16.67
C MET A 44 -14.53 16.15 15.90
N GLU A 45 -15.46 16.88 16.54
CA GLU A 45 -16.63 17.50 15.88
C GLU A 45 -16.25 18.45 14.72
N GLU A 46 -15.00 18.92 14.65
CA GLU A 46 -14.50 19.74 13.52
C GLU A 46 -13.99 18.91 12.32
N LEU A 47 -13.94 17.58 12.41
CA LEU A 47 -13.46 16.67 11.35
C LEU A 47 -14.56 15.75 10.79
N VAL A 48 -15.79 16.27 10.71
CA VAL A 48 -16.86 15.69 9.89
C VAL A 48 -16.37 15.61 8.44
N GLY A 49 -16.15 14.39 7.91
CA GLY A 49 -15.80 14.15 6.51
C GLY A 49 -14.44 13.51 6.23
N LEU A 50 -13.78 12.91 7.21
CA LEU A 50 -12.57 12.10 6.94
C LEU A 50 -12.88 10.90 6.04
N PRO A 51 -11.93 10.50 5.16
CA PRO A 51 -12.13 9.41 4.22
C PRO A 51 -12.43 8.09 4.89
N PHE A 52 -13.41 7.36 4.35
CA PHE A 52 -13.56 5.95 4.65
C PHE A 52 -12.41 5.20 3.98
N ILE A 53 -11.37 4.89 4.77
CA ILE A 53 -10.21 4.15 4.29
C ILE A 53 -10.39 2.69 4.66
N VAL A 54 -10.30 1.84 3.65
CA VAL A 54 -10.25 0.38 3.80
C VAL A 54 -8.91 -0.11 3.29
N GLY A 55 -8.27 -0.96 4.09
CA GLY A 55 -7.02 -1.63 3.75
C GLY A 55 -7.10 -3.10 4.12
N HIS A 56 -6.20 -3.89 3.57
CA HIS A 56 -6.11 -5.31 3.89
C HIS A 56 -4.67 -5.63 4.27
N TYR A 57 -4.48 -6.19 5.46
CA TYR A 57 -3.20 -6.74 5.91
C TYR A 57 -3.13 -8.22 5.58
N ASP A 58 -1.93 -8.77 5.45
CA ASP A 58 -1.75 -10.15 5.02
C ASP A 58 -1.94 -11.16 6.17
N ALA A 59 -1.50 -10.83 7.40
CA ALA A 59 -1.75 -11.62 8.60
C ALA A 59 -1.48 -10.86 9.92
N VAL A 60 -1.90 -11.46 11.03
CA VAL A 60 -1.39 -11.16 12.38
C VAL A 60 -0.72 -12.40 12.96
N VAL A 61 0.45 -12.21 13.58
CA VAL A 61 1.18 -13.26 14.29
C VAL A 61 1.45 -12.88 15.73
N GLU A 62 1.66 -13.88 16.58
CA GLU A 62 2.11 -13.70 17.96
C GLU A 62 3.63 -13.94 18.05
N LYS A 63 4.34 -12.99 18.63
CA LYS A 63 5.76 -13.08 18.94
C LYS A 63 6.01 -12.51 20.33
N ASP A 64 6.59 -13.33 21.21
CA ASP A 64 6.90 -12.98 22.60
C ASP A 64 5.66 -12.47 23.38
N GLY A 65 4.50 -13.10 23.16
CA GLY A 65 3.23 -12.74 23.79
C GLY A 65 2.62 -11.42 23.31
N LYS A 66 3.11 -10.87 22.19
CA LYS A 66 2.57 -9.65 21.55
C LYS A 66 2.14 -9.95 20.13
N GLU A 67 1.10 -9.26 19.69
CA GLU A 67 0.63 -9.33 18.31
C GLU A 67 1.46 -8.42 17.39
N TRP A 68 1.68 -8.91 16.17
CA TRP A 68 2.43 -8.24 15.13
C TRP A 68 1.68 -8.34 13.82
N LEU A 69 1.45 -7.19 13.19
CA LEU A 69 0.90 -7.10 11.84
C LEU A 69 1.95 -7.51 10.81
N VAL A 70 1.54 -8.32 9.83
CA VAL A 70 2.42 -8.86 8.81
C VAL A 70 2.02 -8.34 7.46
N GLU A 71 3.02 -7.82 6.74
CA GLU A 71 2.88 -7.39 5.35
C GLU A 71 3.94 -8.08 4.49
N ILE A 72 3.48 -8.93 3.57
CA ILE A 72 4.30 -9.76 2.69
C ILE A 72 4.42 -9.09 1.33
N LYS A 73 5.66 -9.04 0.80
CA LYS A 73 5.96 -8.43 -0.49
C LYS A 73 6.87 -9.33 -1.31
N SER A 74 6.30 -9.88 -2.38
CA SER A 74 7.09 -10.56 -3.42
C SER A 74 7.58 -9.56 -4.47
N ILE A 75 8.90 -9.41 -4.59
CA ILE A 75 9.53 -8.45 -5.50
C ILE A 75 10.53 -9.13 -6.43
N ASN A 76 10.86 -8.48 -7.55
CA ASN A 76 11.87 -9.00 -8.47
C ASN A 76 13.28 -8.89 -7.88
N GLU A 77 14.20 -9.73 -8.35
CA GLU A 77 15.58 -9.81 -7.85
C GLU A 77 16.29 -8.45 -7.79
N LYS A 78 16.18 -7.65 -8.86
CA LYS A 78 16.85 -6.34 -8.94
C LYS A 78 16.32 -5.34 -7.93
N ALA A 79 15.05 -5.42 -7.55
CA ALA A 79 14.48 -4.62 -6.48
C ALA A 79 14.90 -5.15 -5.11
N PHE A 80 14.94 -6.48 -4.95
CA PHE A 80 15.37 -7.14 -3.72
C PHE A 80 16.82 -6.82 -3.36
N ASP A 81 17.72 -6.83 -4.34
CA ASP A 81 19.14 -6.50 -4.13
C ASP A 81 19.36 -5.05 -3.70
N LYS A 82 18.40 -4.16 -4.00
CA LYS A 82 18.46 -2.76 -3.56
C LYS A 82 18.01 -2.58 -2.12
N LEU A 83 17.21 -3.50 -1.58
CA LEU A 83 16.72 -3.38 -0.21
C LEU A 83 17.89 -3.15 0.77
N PRO A 84 17.77 -2.21 1.71
CA PRO A 84 18.79 -1.97 2.72
C PRO A 84 19.05 -3.22 3.58
N PRO A 85 20.12 -3.24 4.40
CA PRO A 85 20.28 -4.28 5.42
C PRO A 85 19.06 -4.36 6.33
N GLU A 86 18.73 -5.57 6.78
CA GLU A 86 17.68 -5.79 7.79
C GLU A 86 17.98 -4.99 9.05
N HIS A 87 16.92 -4.65 9.78
CA HIS A 87 17.03 -3.95 11.06
C HIS A 87 16.03 -4.50 12.06
N GLY A 88 16.35 -4.36 13.34
CA GLY A 88 15.42 -4.61 14.44
C GLY A 88 14.28 -3.58 14.46
N LEU A 89 13.51 -3.55 15.54
CA LEU A 89 12.35 -2.66 15.65
C LEU A 89 12.74 -1.18 15.48
N LYS A 90 12.13 -0.51 14.51
CA LYS A 90 12.28 0.94 14.26
C LYS A 90 10.92 1.59 14.06
N LEU A 91 10.80 2.86 14.46
CA LEU A 91 9.69 3.71 14.02
C LEU A 91 9.59 3.69 12.48
N ALA A 92 8.38 3.69 11.94
CA ALA A 92 8.16 3.62 10.51
C ALA A 92 8.89 4.75 9.75
N GLY A 93 8.85 5.98 10.27
CA GLY A 93 9.59 7.14 9.74
C GLY A 93 11.11 6.98 9.73
N ASP A 94 11.66 6.14 10.62
CA ASP A 94 13.10 5.90 10.75
C ASP A 94 13.59 4.69 9.94
N SER A 95 12.68 3.94 9.30
CA SER A 95 13.08 2.77 8.52
C SER A 95 13.85 3.20 7.27
N PRO A 96 15.04 2.62 6.99
CA PRO A 96 15.75 2.88 5.74
C PRO A 96 14.97 2.42 4.49
N ILE A 97 13.92 1.59 4.66
CA ILE A 97 13.00 1.24 3.56
C ILE A 97 12.25 2.47 3.08
N LEU A 98 11.93 3.43 3.95
CA LEU A 98 11.18 4.63 3.58
C LEU A 98 11.89 5.42 2.46
N ASN A 99 13.21 5.47 2.49
CA ASN A 99 14.00 6.21 1.50
C ASN A 99 14.04 5.53 0.12
N GLN A 100 13.87 4.20 0.06
CA GLN A 100 14.02 3.44 -1.17
C GLN A 100 12.70 2.92 -1.75
N PHE A 101 11.79 2.51 -0.87
CA PHE A 101 10.50 1.94 -1.19
C PHE A 101 9.41 2.52 -0.26
N PRO A 102 9.20 3.85 -0.29
CA PRO A 102 8.35 4.57 0.67
C PRO A 102 6.94 3.98 0.76
N LYS A 103 6.37 3.56 -0.38
CA LYS A 103 5.02 2.99 -0.45
C LYS A 103 4.77 1.84 0.52
N TYR A 104 5.76 0.99 0.78
CA TYR A 104 5.59 -0.16 1.67
C TYR A 104 5.58 0.28 3.15
N ILE A 105 6.37 1.29 3.50
CA ILE A 105 6.36 1.87 4.84
C ILE A 105 5.07 2.65 5.08
N HIS A 106 4.63 3.46 4.11
CA HIS A 106 3.35 4.15 4.24
C HIS A 106 2.20 3.15 4.40
N GLN A 107 2.17 2.08 3.61
CA GLN A 107 1.15 1.03 3.69
C GLN A 107 1.11 0.36 5.07
N ILE A 108 2.22 -0.22 5.53
CA ILE A 108 2.22 -0.91 6.82
C ILE A 108 1.97 0.07 7.98
N ASN A 109 2.48 1.30 7.93
CA ASN A 109 2.23 2.28 8.99
C ASN A 109 0.76 2.68 9.09
N THR A 110 0.07 2.74 7.95
CA THR A 110 -1.39 2.91 7.89
C THR A 110 -2.14 1.71 8.45
N TYR A 111 -1.57 0.50 8.43
CA TYR A 111 -2.22 -0.63 9.10
C TYR A 111 -1.99 -0.61 10.61
N LEU A 112 -0.79 -0.25 11.05
CA LEU A 112 -0.40 -0.27 12.47
C LEU A 112 -1.12 0.75 13.36
N GLY A 113 -1.70 1.80 12.78
CA GLY A 113 -2.48 2.78 13.53
C GLY A 113 -3.97 2.74 13.19
N SER A 114 -4.47 1.59 12.75
CA SER A 114 -5.88 1.38 12.41
C SER A 114 -6.67 0.79 13.59
N ASP A 115 -7.94 0.44 13.35
CA ASP A 115 -8.86 -0.21 14.30
C ASP A 115 -8.41 -1.60 14.81
N VAL A 116 -7.34 -2.17 14.25
CA VAL A 116 -6.75 -3.45 14.67
C VAL A 116 -5.99 -3.34 16.00
N ASP A 117 -5.65 -2.12 16.48
CA ASP A 117 -4.94 -1.86 17.75
C ASP A 117 -3.59 -2.62 17.89
N VAL A 118 -2.88 -2.78 16.76
CA VAL A 118 -1.56 -3.45 16.70
C VAL A 118 -0.50 -2.44 16.28
N LEU A 119 0.30 -1.97 17.24
CA LEU A 119 1.31 -0.92 17.02
C LEU A 119 2.67 -1.43 16.50
N ASN A 120 2.85 -2.75 16.39
CA ASN A 120 4.08 -3.35 15.87
C ASN A 120 3.77 -4.27 14.69
N GLY A 121 4.64 -4.29 13.70
CA GLY A 121 4.52 -5.21 12.57
C GLY A 121 5.85 -5.47 11.92
N PHE A 122 5.85 -6.23 10.83
CA PHE A 122 7.02 -6.39 10.00
C PHE A 122 6.68 -6.52 8.52
N LEU A 123 7.59 -6.02 7.70
CA LEU A 123 7.60 -6.25 6.26
C LEU A 123 8.45 -7.49 5.97
N LEU A 124 7.85 -8.51 5.35
CA LEU A 124 8.55 -9.67 4.82
C LEU A 124 8.71 -9.51 3.30
N PHE A 125 9.93 -9.25 2.85
CA PHE A 125 10.25 -9.24 1.43
C PHE A 125 10.75 -10.61 0.98
N GLU A 126 10.25 -11.09 -0.15
CA GLU A 126 10.74 -12.30 -0.80
C GLU A 126 11.11 -12.05 -2.27
N ALA A 127 12.30 -12.51 -2.66
CA ALA A 127 12.76 -12.49 -4.03
C ALA A 127 12.07 -13.59 -4.85
N LYS A 128 11.31 -13.20 -5.89
CA LYS A 128 10.50 -14.14 -6.71
C LYS A 128 11.28 -15.28 -7.36
N ASN A 129 12.58 -15.10 -7.63
CA ASN A 129 13.37 -16.10 -8.39
C ASN A 129 14.25 -16.96 -7.50
N THR A 130 14.72 -16.43 -6.37
CA THR A 130 15.70 -17.11 -5.50
C THR A 130 15.13 -17.48 -4.14
N GLN A 131 13.92 -17.02 -3.81
CA GLN A 131 13.26 -17.26 -2.52
C GLN A 131 14.06 -16.73 -1.32
N ARG A 132 15.04 -15.84 -1.56
CA ARG A 132 15.71 -15.10 -0.49
C ARG A 132 14.70 -14.20 0.20
N GLN A 133 14.82 -14.11 1.52
CA GLN A 133 13.94 -13.31 2.35
C GLN A 133 14.71 -12.23 3.12
N LYS A 134 14.04 -11.11 3.39
CA LYS A 134 14.47 -10.09 4.34
C LYS A 134 13.27 -9.62 5.15
N ILE A 135 13.46 -9.43 6.45
CA ILE A 135 12.42 -9.02 7.40
C ILE A 135 12.82 -7.68 8.05
N TYR A 136 11.87 -6.77 8.11
CA TYR A 136 12.05 -5.44 8.72
C TYR A 136 10.98 -5.21 9.77
N PHE A 137 11.39 -5.06 11.03
CA PHE A 137 10.46 -4.81 12.14
C PHE A 137 10.13 -3.32 12.24
N ILE A 138 8.84 -3.01 12.20
CA ILE A 138 8.29 -1.66 12.12
C ILE A 138 7.41 -1.41 13.34
N LYS A 139 7.61 -0.26 13.97
CA LYS A 139 6.76 0.31 15.00
C LYS A 139 5.94 1.44 14.38
N HIS A 140 4.68 1.53 14.77
CA HIS A 140 3.79 2.60 14.39
C HIS A 140 4.43 3.99 14.63
N ASP A 141 4.28 4.85 13.62
CA ASP A 141 4.70 6.24 13.62
C ASP A 141 3.46 7.14 13.43
N PRO A 142 3.01 7.84 14.50
CA PRO A 142 1.80 8.66 14.45
C PRO A 142 1.96 9.88 13.55
N ASP A 143 3.15 10.48 13.48
CA ASP A 143 3.40 11.66 12.65
C ASP A 143 3.36 11.29 11.16
N LEU A 144 3.91 10.12 10.82
CA LEU A 144 3.83 9.57 9.47
C LEU A 144 2.39 9.17 9.12
N LEU A 145 1.63 8.63 10.08
CA LEU A 145 0.23 8.28 9.85
C LEU A 145 -0.60 9.53 9.56
N ALA A 146 -0.48 10.57 10.38
CA ALA A 146 -1.20 11.84 10.16
C ALA A 146 -0.95 12.39 8.74
N LYS A 147 0.31 12.35 8.27
CA LYS A 147 0.67 12.74 6.90
C LYS A 147 0.04 11.84 5.83
N ASN A 148 -0.06 10.53 6.07
CA ASN A 148 -0.70 9.60 5.14
C ASN A 148 -2.19 9.88 5.03
N LEU A 149 -2.87 10.06 6.17
CA LEU A 149 -4.31 10.29 6.23
C LEU A 149 -4.68 11.62 5.57
N TYR A 150 -3.90 12.68 5.78
CA TYR A 150 -4.11 13.96 5.12
C TYR A 150 -4.09 13.84 3.59
N LYS A 151 -3.13 13.10 3.03
CA LYS A 151 -3.07 12.84 1.58
C LYS A 151 -4.26 12.03 1.07
N LEU A 152 -4.73 11.06 1.87
CA LEU A 152 -5.89 10.25 1.50
C LEU A 152 -7.19 11.07 1.55
N GLN A 153 -7.25 12.08 2.42
CA GLN A 153 -8.36 13.02 2.47
C GLN A 153 -8.42 13.90 1.21
N GLU A 154 -7.29 14.40 0.70
CA GLU A 154 -7.27 15.13 -0.58
C GLU A 154 -7.76 14.24 -1.75
N ALA A 155 -7.42 12.95 -1.73
CA ALA A 155 -7.85 12.00 -2.75
C ALA A 155 -9.35 11.62 -2.62
N TRP A 156 -9.92 11.75 -1.42
CA TRP A 156 -11.28 11.34 -1.10
C TRP A 156 -12.33 12.17 -1.84
N ASP A 157 -12.12 13.48 -1.91
CA ASP A 157 -13.06 14.40 -2.55
C ASP A 157 -13.28 14.02 -4.02
N TYR A 158 -12.20 13.72 -4.73
CA TYR A 158 -12.27 13.20 -6.09
C TYR A 158 -13.00 11.86 -6.16
N GLY A 159 -12.74 10.94 -5.21
CA GLY A 159 -13.39 9.64 -5.15
C GLY A 159 -14.91 9.73 -4.97
N ILE A 160 -15.38 10.56 -4.04
CA ILE A 160 -16.82 10.75 -3.75
C ILE A 160 -17.52 11.48 -4.89
N ASN A 161 -16.88 12.49 -5.48
CA ASN A 161 -17.43 13.22 -6.62
C ASN A 161 -17.37 12.41 -7.92
N LYS A 162 -16.74 11.22 -7.91
CA LYS A 162 -16.47 10.38 -9.09
C LYS A 162 -15.72 11.17 -10.15
N GLU A 163 -14.69 11.87 -9.70
CA GLU A 163 -13.79 12.69 -10.49
C GLU A 163 -12.39 12.06 -10.50
N ILE A 164 -11.61 12.41 -11.51
CA ILE A 164 -10.19 12.11 -11.60
C ILE A 164 -9.43 13.42 -11.45
N PRO A 165 -8.45 13.51 -10.53
CA PRO A 165 -7.67 14.71 -10.32
C PRO A 165 -6.81 15.04 -11.56
N PRO A 166 -6.34 16.29 -11.69
CA PRO A 166 -5.37 16.65 -12.72
C PRO A 166 -4.09 15.81 -12.58
N ILE A 167 -3.39 15.63 -13.70
CA ILE A 167 -2.10 14.93 -13.73
C ILE A 167 -1.08 15.80 -12.99
N PRO A 168 -0.39 15.28 -11.96
CA PRO A 168 0.64 16.06 -11.28
C PRO A 168 1.78 16.45 -12.23
N GLU A 169 2.35 17.64 -12.05
CA GLU A 169 3.34 18.24 -12.97
C GLU A 169 4.58 17.36 -13.19
N GLU A 170 4.93 16.54 -12.20
CA GLU A 170 6.06 15.62 -12.25
C GLU A 170 5.84 14.39 -13.16
N PHE A 171 4.62 14.17 -13.65
CA PHE A 171 4.28 13.03 -14.52
C PHE A 171 4.05 13.47 -15.96
N ASN A 172 4.68 12.75 -16.89
CA ASN A 172 4.47 12.96 -18.32
C ASN A 172 3.85 11.71 -18.97
N PRO A 173 2.53 11.67 -19.23
CA PRO A 173 1.89 10.51 -19.86
C PRO A 173 2.35 10.26 -21.30
N SER A 174 2.88 11.29 -21.97
CA SER A 174 3.40 11.19 -23.33
C SER A 174 4.78 10.55 -23.39
N ASP A 175 5.55 10.57 -22.29
CA ASP A 175 6.86 9.93 -22.23
C ASP A 175 6.73 8.44 -21.83
N PRO A 176 7.04 7.47 -22.72
CA PRO A 176 7.03 6.05 -22.37
C PRO A 176 8.07 5.66 -21.32
N LYS A 177 9.06 6.51 -21.03
CA LYS A 177 10.09 6.27 -20.02
C LYS A 177 9.71 6.83 -18.65
N ASP A 178 8.64 7.62 -18.55
CA ASP A 178 8.12 8.08 -17.28
C ASP A 178 7.74 6.88 -16.41
N LYS A 179 8.40 6.75 -15.24
CA LYS A 179 8.24 5.57 -14.39
C LYS A 179 6.89 5.52 -13.69
N GLY A 180 6.20 6.65 -13.51
CA GLY A 180 4.85 6.71 -12.99
C GLY A 180 3.82 6.31 -14.03
N CYS A 181 3.95 6.84 -15.25
CA CYS A 181 2.98 6.61 -16.32
C CYS A 181 3.18 5.28 -17.07
N SER A 182 4.40 4.75 -17.14
CA SER A 182 4.74 3.56 -17.94
C SER A 182 4.00 2.27 -17.54
N TRP A 183 3.47 2.20 -16.32
CA TRP A 183 2.71 1.05 -15.82
C TRP A 183 1.19 1.25 -15.83
N CYS A 184 0.71 2.45 -16.17
CA CYS A 184 -0.71 2.78 -16.20
C CYS A 184 -1.34 2.29 -17.50
N ASP A 185 -2.38 1.45 -17.40
CA ASP A 185 -3.13 0.94 -18.55
C ASP A 185 -4.02 2.02 -19.21
N LYS A 186 -4.27 3.13 -18.50
CA LYS A 186 -4.97 4.33 -18.98
C LYS A 186 -4.06 5.41 -19.54
N ARG A 187 -2.76 5.14 -19.70
CA ARG A 187 -1.80 6.13 -20.19
C ARG A 187 -2.20 6.73 -21.55
N ALA A 188 -2.79 5.94 -22.44
CA ALA A 188 -3.13 6.38 -23.80
C ALA A 188 -4.19 7.50 -23.81
N ILE A 189 -5.16 7.47 -22.90
CA ILE A 189 -6.21 8.51 -22.80
C ILE A 189 -5.76 9.73 -21.99
N CYS A 190 -4.70 9.60 -21.19
CA CYS A 190 -4.28 10.58 -20.21
C CYS A 190 -3.91 11.95 -20.82
N PRO A 191 -3.20 12.04 -21.98
CA PRO A 191 -2.96 13.31 -22.66
C PRO A 191 -4.21 14.00 -23.22
N GLU A 192 -5.30 13.25 -23.41
CA GLU A 192 -6.57 13.77 -23.92
C GLU A 192 -7.52 14.23 -22.82
N LEU A 193 -7.12 14.06 -21.56
CA LEU A 193 -7.84 14.60 -20.42
C LEU A 193 -7.46 16.08 -20.31
N SER A 194 -8.45 16.93 -20.06
CA SER A 194 -8.19 18.35 -19.80
C SER A 194 -7.19 18.52 -18.67
N GLU A 195 -6.41 19.60 -18.66
CA GLU A 195 -5.45 19.96 -17.60
C GLU A 195 -6.06 20.07 -16.19
N GLY A 196 -7.39 19.95 -16.06
CA GLY A 196 -8.13 20.01 -14.81
C GLY A 196 -8.86 18.71 -14.44
N VAL A 197 -9.73 18.83 -13.45
CA VAL A 197 -10.57 17.74 -12.95
C VAL A 197 -11.52 17.24 -14.04
N VAL A 198 -11.63 15.93 -14.19
CA VAL A 198 -12.50 15.27 -15.19
C VAL A 198 -13.41 14.24 -14.54
N SER A 199 -14.62 14.05 -15.07
CA SER A 199 -15.53 13.04 -14.52
C SER A 199 -15.06 11.62 -14.87
N LEU A 200 -15.23 10.68 -13.95
CA LEU A 200 -14.96 9.26 -14.17
C LEU A 200 -15.82 8.68 -15.31
N ALA A 201 -17.01 9.23 -15.54
CA ALA A 201 -17.89 8.82 -16.63
C ALA A 201 -17.28 9.13 -18.00
N ASP A 202 -16.72 10.32 -18.17
CA ASP A 202 -16.07 10.74 -19.42
C ASP A 202 -14.84 9.88 -19.70
N ILE A 203 -14.05 9.57 -18.67
CA ILE A 203 -12.89 8.68 -18.74
C ILE A 203 -13.28 7.30 -19.25
N LYS A 204 -14.34 6.71 -18.66
CA LYS A 204 -14.83 5.38 -19.06
C LYS A 204 -15.34 5.38 -20.50
N LYS A 205 -16.00 6.45 -20.92
CA LYS A 205 -16.48 6.59 -22.30
C LYS A 205 -15.30 6.65 -23.29
N LYS A 206 -14.31 7.50 -23.03
CA LYS A 206 -13.10 7.60 -23.88
C LYS A 206 -12.31 6.30 -23.92
N ASP A 207 -12.12 5.63 -22.79
CA ASP A 207 -11.43 4.33 -22.73
C ASP A 207 -12.15 3.25 -23.55
N ALA A 208 -13.49 3.29 -23.60
CA ALA A 208 -14.28 2.37 -24.42
C ALA A 208 -14.16 2.66 -25.93
N GLU A 209 -13.98 3.92 -26.34
CA GLU A 209 -13.81 4.30 -27.75
C GLU A 209 -12.45 3.84 -28.33
N LEU A 210 -11.44 3.62 -27.48
CA LEU A 210 -10.10 3.15 -27.89
C LEU A 210 -9.94 1.61 -27.88
N ARG A 211 -10.98 0.86 -27.49
CA ARG A 211 -10.95 -0.62 -27.38
C ARG A 211 -11.81 -1.29 -28.44
#